data_AF-R6Q5E7-F1
#
_entry.id   AF-R6Q5E7-F1
#
_cell.length_a   1.000
_cell.length_b   1.000
_cell.length_c   1.000
_cell.angle_alpha   90.00
_cell.angle_beta   90.00
_cell.angle_gamma   90.00
#
_symmetry.space_group_name_H-M   'P 1'
#
loop_
_entity.id
_entity.type
_entity.pdbx_description
1 polymer ?
#
loop_
_entity_poly.entity_id
_entity_poly.type
_entity_poly.pdbx_seq_one_letter_code
_entity_poly.pdbx_strand_id
1 'polypeptide(L)'
;MPSSHSGVVISLTTMIGKNVGINSPLFAVALIFSFIVMYDAAGVRRAAGKQAKLLNKIVETPGLTSLQVSERLVEVLGHTPVQVIVGAAIGVIVGLLV
;
A
#
# COMPACT_ATOMS: atom_id res chain seq x y z
N MET A 1 6.99 -5.22 -8.86
CA MET A 1 7.53 -5.90 -7.66
C MET A 1 6.38 -6.13 -6.68
N PRO A 2 6.25 -7.31 -6.04
CA PRO A 2 5.23 -7.56 -5.02
C PRO A 2 5.33 -6.56 -3.87
N SER A 3 4.22 -6.25 -3.22
CA SER A 3 4.22 -5.31 -2.08
C SER A 3 4.85 -5.96 -0.85
N SER A 4 6.03 -5.47 -0.44
CA SER A 4 6.69 -5.89 0.79
C SER A 4 5.87 -5.54 2.04
N HIS A 5 5.21 -4.38 2.04
CA HIS A 5 4.31 -3.97 3.12
C HIS A 5 3.18 -4.99 3.31
N SER A 6 2.54 -5.41 2.20
CA SER A 6 1.46 -6.40 2.24
C SER A 6 1.95 -7.78 2.70
N GLY A 7 3.14 -8.20 2.23
CA GLY A 7 3.73 -9.48 2.65
C GLY A 7 4.07 -9.53 4.14
N VAL A 8 4.64 -8.45 4.70
CA VAL A 8 5.00 -8.39 6.12
C VAL A 8 3.77 -8.46 7.02
N VAL A 9 2.75 -7.63 6.76
CA VAL A 9 1.55 -7.58 7.63
C VAL A 9 0.71 -8.85 7.54
N ILE A 10 0.64 -9.47 6.36
CA ILE A 10 -0.07 -10.73 6.18
C ILE A 10 0.70 -11.90 6.79
N SER A 11 2.05 -11.90 6.71
CA SER A 11 2.87 -12.89 7.42
C SER A 11 2.63 -12.81 8.93
N LEU A 12 2.67 -11.60 9.50
CA LEU A 12 2.37 -11.37 10.92
C LEU A 12 0.97 -11.87 11.30
N THR A 13 -0.05 -11.50 10.53
CA THR A 13 -1.44 -11.93 10.78
C THR A 13 -1.59 -13.44 10.69
N THR A 14 -0.92 -14.07 9.73
CA THR A 14 -0.92 -15.52 9.54
C THR A 14 -0.27 -16.22 10.73
N MET A 15 0.88 -15.71 11.19
CA MET A 15 1.56 -16.22 12.39
C MET A 15 0.70 -16.07 13.64
N ILE A 16 -0.01 -14.95 13.81
CA ILE A 16 -0.94 -14.76 14.93
C ILE A 16 -2.10 -15.76 14.85
N GLY A 17 -2.67 -15.95 13.65
CA GLY A 17 -3.74 -16.94 13.43
C GLY A 17 -3.29 -18.37 13.75
N LYS A 18 -2.06 -18.72 13.40
CA LYS A 18 -1.44 -20.02 13.66
C LYS A 18 -1.12 -20.23 15.15
N ASN A 19 -0.52 -19.25 15.82
CA ASN A 19 0.03 -19.42 17.17
C ASN A 19 -0.95 -19.04 18.30
N VAL A 20 -1.83 -18.06 18.06
CA VAL A 20 -2.77 -17.53 19.06
C VAL A 20 -4.21 -17.96 18.75
N GLY A 21 -4.47 -18.35 17.50
CA GLY A 21 -5.77 -18.80 17.04
C GLY A 21 -6.58 -17.67 16.38
N ILE A 22 -7.34 -18.06 15.35
CA ILE A 22 -8.18 -17.14 14.56
C ILE A 22 -9.36 -16.53 15.33
N ASN A 23 -9.75 -17.17 16.45
CA ASN A 23 -10.82 -16.68 17.32
C ASN A 23 -10.33 -15.68 18.38
N SER A 24 -9.03 -15.33 18.37
CA SER A 24 -8.46 -14.40 19.34
C SER A 24 -8.75 -12.93 18.95
N PRO A 25 -8.95 -12.04 19.94
CA PRO A 25 -9.03 -10.60 19.67
C PRO A 25 -7.77 -10.06 18.97
N LEU A 26 -6.61 -10.65 19.28
CA LEU A 26 -5.34 -10.27 18.67
C LEU A 26 -5.31 -10.57 17.16
N PHE A 27 -5.85 -11.71 16.73
CA PHE A 27 -5.99 -12.02 15.30
C PHE A 27 -6.91 -11.02 14.60
N ALA A 28 -8.04 -10.66 15.21
CA ALA A 28 -8.97 -9.69 14.64
C ALA A 28 -8.30 -8.31 14.42
N VAL A 29 -7.54 -7.84 15.42
CA VAL A 29 -6.78 -6.58 15.31
C VAL A 29 -5.72 -6.66 14.20
N ALA A 30 -4.94 -7.74 14.15
CA ALA A 30 -3.91 -7.92 13.14
C ALA A 30 -4.48 -7.99 11.71
N LEU A 31 -5.61 -8.66 11.54
CA LEU A 31 -6.30 -8.78 10.26
C LEU A 31 -6.82 -7.42 9.77
N ILE A 32 -7.48 -6.65 10.64
CA ILE A 32 -7.95 -5.30 10.31
C ILE A 32 -6.76 -4.39 9.96
N PHE A 33 -5.70 -4.44 10.76
CA PHE A 33 -4.48 -3.68 10.49
C PHE A 33 -3.87 -4.03 9.12
N SER A 34 -3.83 -5.30 8.76
CA SER A 34 -3.36 -5.75 7.45
C SER A 34 -4.18 -5.18 6.30
N PHE A 35 -5.51 -5.13 6.44
CA PHE A 35 -6.36 -4.52 5.43
C PHE A 35 -6.12 -3.01 5.28
N ILE A 36 -5.90 -2.28 6.37
CA ILE A 36 -5.58 -0.85 6.33
C ILE A 36 -4.28 -0.63 5.55
N VAL A 37 -3.24 -1.40 5.84
CA VAL A 37 -1.93 -1.29 5.17
C VAL A 37 -2.04 -1.66 3.68
N MET A 38 -2.78 -2.72 3.36
CA MET A 38 -3.03 -3.12 1.97
C MET A 38 -3.81 -2.05 1.19
N TYR A 39 -4.79 -1.41 1.83
CA TYR A 39 -5.57 -0.33 1.23
C TYR A 39 -4.70 0.92 0.97
N ASP A 40 -3.85 1.31 1.91
CA ASP A 40 -2.90 2.42 1.72
C ASP A 40 -1.92 2.12 0.57
N ALA A 41 -1.37 0.90 0.55
CA ALA A 41 -0.42 0.46 -0.46
C ALA A 41 -0.99 0.45 -1.89
N ALA A 42 -2.27 0.07 -2.06
CA ALA A 42 -2.92 -0.05 -3.37
C ALA A 42 -3.68 1.20 -3.84
N GLY A 43 -4.35 1.89 -2.91
CA GLY A 43 -5.37 2.89 -3.20
C GLY A 43 -4.87 4.32 -3.03
N VAL A 44 -4.49 4.66 -1.79
CA VAL A 44 -4.21 6.04 -1.38
C VAL A 44 -2.97 6.57 -2.10
N ARG A 45 -1.85 5.82 -2.05
CA ARG A 45 -0.58 6.26 -2.68
C ARG A 45 -0.69 6.46 -4.19
N ARG A 46 -1.44 5.58 -4.86
CA ARG A 46 -1.66 5.68 -6.31
C ARG A 46 -2.54 6.87 -6.69
N ALA A 47 -3.54 7.20 -5.88
CA ALA A 47 -4.38 8.37 -6.10
C ALA A 47 -3.58 9.66 -5.95
N ALA A 48 -2.77 9.77 -4.88
CA ALA A 48 -1.90 10.90 -4.64
C ALA A 48 -0.89 11.11 -5.79
N GLY A 49 -0.25 10.04 -6.29
CA GLY A 49 0.67 10.18 -7.42
C GLY A 49 0.01 10.57 -8.74
N LYS A 50 -1.23 10.10 -9.00
CA LYS A 50 -2.01 10.56 -10.16
C LYS A 50 -2.34 12.05 -10.06
N GLN A 51 -2.67 12.53 -8.87
CA GLN A 51 -2.92 13.96 -8.61
C GLN A 51 -1.64 14.77 -8.78
N ALA A 52 -0.52 14.33 -8.21
CA ALA A 52 0.80 14.96 -8.37
C ALA A 52 1.18 15.11 -9.84
N LYS A 53 1.00 14.06 -10.65
CA LYS A 53 1.27 14.10 -12.09
C LYS A 53 0.41 15.11 -12.84
N LEU A 54 -0.88 15.16 -12.53
CA LEU A 54 -1.80 16.14 -13.12
C LEU A 54 -1.41 17.57 -12.72
N LEU A 55 -1.06 17.79 -11.46
CA LEU A 55 -0.69 19.10 -10.95
C LEU A 55 0.65 19.59 -11.54
N ASN A 56 1.67 18.73 -11.61
CA ASN A 56 2.93 19.02 -12.28
C ASN A 56 2.68 19.47 -13.74
N LYS A 57 1.81 18.75 -14.46
CA LYS A 57 1.46 19.10 -15.85
C LYS A 57 0.77 20.45 -15.97
N ILE A 58 -0.13 20.80 -15.04
CA ILE A 58 -0.81 22.11 -15.03
C ILE A 58 0.20 23.23 -14.81
N VAL A 59 1.11 23.08 -13.84
CA VAL A 59 2.13 24.09 -13.52
C VAL A 59 3.13 24.27 -14.66
N GLU A 60 3.54 23.18 -15.32
CA GLU A 60 4.49 23.20 -16.43
C GLU A 60 3.88 23.74 -17.74
N THR A 61 2.55 23.85 -17.86
CA THR A 61 1.92 24.32 -19.10
C THR A 61 1.77 25.84 -19.11
N PRO A 62 2.41 26.56 -20.07
CA PRO A 62 2.34 28.00 -20.15
C PRO A 62 0.90 28.51 -20.32
N GLY A 63 0.52 29.54 -19.55
CA GLY A 63 -0.80 30.15 -19.62
C GLY A 63 -1.90 29.47 -18.78
N LEU A 64 -1.62 28.31 -18.16
CA LEU A 64 -2.57 27.65 -17.26
C LEU A 64 -2.40 28.06 -15.79
N THR A 65 -1.25 28.60 -15.40
CA THR A 65 -1.04 29.14 -14.05
C THR A 65 0.04 30.21 -14.03
N SER A 66 -0.05 31.15 -13.08
CA SER A 66 0.98 32.17 -12.79
C SER A 66 1.90 31.78 -11.63
N LEU A 67 1.63 30.62 -11.01
CA LEU A 67 2.42 30.07 -9.91
C LEU A 67 3.75 29.50 -10.43
N GLN A 68 4.86 30.07 -9.97
CA GLN A 68 6.19 29.48 -10.14
C GLN A 68 6.45 28.52 -8.98
N VAL A 69 6.28 27.22 -9.22
CA VAL A 69 6.61 26.19 -8.25
C VAL A 69 8.03 25.69 -8.56
N SER A 70 8.93 25.83 -7.59
CA SER A 70 10.34 25.46 -7.76
C SER A 70 10.58 23.96 -7.68
N GLU A 71 9.65 23.19 -7.10
CA GLU A 71 9.86 21.78 -6.80
C GLU A 71 8.70 20.91 -7.30
N ARG A 72 9.05 19.81 -7.96
CA ARG A 72 8.09 18.91 -8.60
C ARG A 72 7.49 17.97 -7.55
N LEU A 73 6.17 17.79 -7.56
CA LEU A 73 5.57 16.80 -6.68
C LEU A 73 6.01 15.40 -7.08
N VAL A 74 6.31 14.56 -6.08
CA VAL A 74 6.69 13.17 -6.29
C VAL A 74 5.49 12.39 -6.86
N GLU A 75 5.66 11.85 -8.06
CA GLU A 75 4.64 11.04 -8.74
C GLU A 75 4.68 9.59 -8.26
N VAL A 76 4.15 9.35 -7.05
CA VAL A 76 4.17 8.02 -6.44
C VAL A 76 3.19 7.08 -7.18
N LEU A 77 3.71 6.09 -7.91
CA LEU A 77 2.85 5.12 -8.61
C LEU A 77 2.05 4.19 -7.66
N GLY A 78 2.50 4.04 -6.41
CA GLY A 78 1.97 3.04 -5.46
C GLY A 78 2.16 1.60 -5.97
N HIS A 79 1.62 0.62 -5.24
CA HIS A 79 1.52 -0.74 -5.75
C HIS A 79 0.21 -0.94 -6.50
N THR A 80 0.22 -1.79 -7.53
CA THR A 80 -1.04 -2.22 -8.15
C THR A 80 -1.77 -3.18 -7.20
N PRO A 81 -3.11 -3.31 -7.28
CA PRO A 81 -3.86 -4.26 -6.47
C PRO A 81 -3.31 -5.69 -6.63
N VAL A 82 -2.87 -6.05 -7.83
CA VAL A 82 -2.23 -7.34 -8.11
C VAL A 82 -0.92 -7.51 -7.32
N GLN A 83 -0.06 -6.49 -7.26
CA GLN A 83 1.17 -6.55 -6.48
C GLN A 83 0.92 -6.69 -4.98
N VAL A 84 -0.16 -6.09 -4.48
CA VAL A 84 -0.61 -6.23 -3.09
C VAL A 84 -1.12 -7.64 -2.81
N ILE A 85 -1.94 -8.22 -3.69
CA ILE A 85 -2.44 -9.59 -3.57
C ILE A 85 -1.29 -10.61 -3.62
N VAL A 86 -0.34 -10.45 -4.54
CA VAL A 86 0.85 -11.33 -4.62
C VAL A 86 1.69 -11.21 -3.34
N GLY A 87 1.87 -10.00 -2.81
CA GLY A 87 2.54 -9.79 -1.53
C GLY A 87 1.82 -10.51 -0.39
N ALA A 88 0.49 -10.38 -0.31
CA ALA A 88 -0.32 -11.08 0.69
C ALA A 88 -0.20 -12.60 0.58
N ALA A 89 -0.26 -13.16 -0.63
CA ALA A 89 -0.08 -14.60 -0.85
C ALA A 89 1.29 -15.10 -0.36
N ILE A 90 2.37 -14.35 -0.66
CA ILE A 90 3.70 -14.64 -0.13
C ILE A 90 3.70 -14.59 1.40
N GLY A 91 3.06 -13.57 1.99
CA GLY A 91 2.93 -13.42 3.44
C GLY A 91 2.24 -14.62 4.09
N VAL A 92 1.15 -15.13 3.51
CA VAL A 92 0.46 -16.33 4.01
C VAL A 92 1.39 -17.54 3.97
N ILE A 93 2.06 -17.77 2.84
CA ILE A 93 2.97 -18.92 2.69
C ILE A 93 4.09 -18.85 3.73
N VAL A 94 4.76 -17.70 3.85
CA VAL A 94 5.86 -17.52 4.81
C VAL A 94 5.37 -17.66 6.24
N GLY A 95 4.25 -17.03 6.60
CA GLY A 95 3.70 -17.08 7.96
C GLY A 95 3.14 -18.44 8.36
N LEU A 96 2.85 -19.34 7.41
CA LEU A 96 2.53 -20.74 7.68
C LEU A 96 3.80 -21.58 7.90
N LEU A 97 4.86 -21.30 7.12
CA LEU A 97 6.14 -22.02 7.20
C LEU A 97 6.91 -21.72 8.49
N VAL A 98 6.83 -20.47 8.99
CA VAL A 98 7.37 -20.05 10.29
C VAL A 98 6.38 -20.42 11.39
#